data_AF-A0A7S2R317-F1
#
_entry.id   AF-A0A7S2R317-F1
#
_cell.length_a   1.000
_cell.length_b   1.000
_cell.length_c   1.000
_cell.angle_alpha   90.00
_cell.angle_beta   90.00
_cell.angle_gamma   90.00
#
_symmetry.space_group_name_H-M   'P 1'
#
loop_
_entity.id
_entity.type
_entity.pdbx_description
1 polymer ?
#
loop_
_entity_poly.entity_id
_entity_poly.type
_entity_poly.pdbx_seq_one_letter_code
_entity_poly.pdbx_strand_id
1 'polypeptide(L)'
;HPQYCAAYEWVKKSVDDGGIGAQAIIHLGMHGTVEWLPGLPLGNDRRSWPDSLLGAIPNIYLYATNNPSESILAKRRGYGTIVSYNVPPYGRAGLYLDLA
;
A
#
# COMPACT_ATOMS: atom_id res chain seq x y z
N HIS A 1 -7.76 -10.62 -9.91
CA HIS A 1 -7.46 -12.03 -10.26
C HIS A 1 -7.63 -12.89 -9.01
N PRO A 2 -8.16 -14.12 -9.08
CA PRO A 2 -8.39 -14.96 -7.89
C PRO A 2 -7.15 -15.16 -7.02
N GLN A 3 -5.97 -15.30 -7.62
CA GLN A 3 -4.70 -15.42 -6.88
C GLN A 3 -4.39 -14.21 -5.99
N TYR A 4 -4.71 -13.00 -6.47
CA TYR A 4 -4.51 -11.78 -5.70
C TYR A 4 -5.39 -11.77 -4.45
N CYS A 5 -6.67 -12.14 -4.61
CA CYS A 5 -7.59 -12.24 -3.48
C CYS A 5 -7.17 -13.33 -2.50
N ALA A 6 -6.74 -14.49 -3.01
CA ALA A 6 -6.27 -15.60 -2.19
C ALA A 6 -5.04 -15.24 -1.36
N ALA A 7 -4.10 -14.45 -1.90
CA ALA A 7 -2.94 -13.98 -1.16
C ALA A 7 -3.34 -13.12 0.07
N TYR A 8 -4.22 -12.13 -0.12
CA TYR A 8 -4.70 -11.31 1.00
C TYR A 8 -5.52 -12.12 2.00
N GLU A 9 -6.31 -13.08 1.53
CA GLU A 9 -7.08 -13.96 2.39
C GLU A 9 -6.18 -14.86 3.25
N TRP A 10 -5.13 -15.42 2.65
CA TRP A 10 -4.12 -16.20 3.37
C TRP A 10 -3.37 -15.37 4.43
N VAL A 11 -3.09 -14.10 4.13
CA VAL A 11 -2.47 -13.18 5.09
C VAL A 11 -3.39 -12.93 6.30
N LYS A 12 -4.69 -12.69 6.07
CA LYS A 12 -5.67 -12.40 7.13
C LYS A 12 -6.04 -13.61 7.99
N LYS A 13 -6.13 -14.80 7.38
CA LYS A 13 -6.59 -16.01 8.07
C LYS A 13 -5.63 -16.45 9.15
N SER A 14 -6.18 -17.02 10.23
CA SER A 14 -5.41 -17.63 11.30
C SER A 14 -4.60 -18.83 10.80
N VAL A 15 -3.60 -19.25 11.56
CA VAL A 15 -2.84 -20.48 11.25
C VAL A 15 -3.75 -21.70 11.26
N ASP A 16 -4.72 -21.75 12.17
CA ASP A 16 -5.70 -22.85 12.27
C ASP A 16 -6.62 -22.93 11.03
N ASP A 17 -6.92 -21.78 10.41
CA ASP A 17 -7.70 -21.68 9.17
C ASP A 17 -6.84 -21.80 7.89
N GLY A 18 -5.56 -22.19 8.02
CA GLY A 18 -4.63 -22.39 6.92
C GLY A 18 -4.00 -21.10 6.37
N GLY A 19 -4.11 -19.98 7.10
CA GLY A 19 -3.42 -18.72 6.80
C GLY A 19 -2.08 -18.57 7.52
N ILE A 20 -1.48 -17.39 7.40
CA ILE A 20 -0.25 -17.04 8.14
C ILE A 20 -0.54 -16.40 9.51
N GLY A 21 -1.76 -15.94 9.76
CA GLY A 21 -2.16 -15.29 11.01
C GLY A 21 -1.49 -13.94 11.25
N ALA A 22 -1.30 -13.14 10.18
CA ALA A 22 -0.59 -11.86 10.30
C ALA A 22 -1.33 -10.89 11.23
N GLN A 23 -0.55 -10.18 12.06
CA GLN A 23 -1.08 -9.16 12.98
C GLN A 23 -1.04 -7.74 12.37
N ALA A 24 -0.26 -7.56 11.31
CA ALA A 24 -0.16 -6.32 10.54
C ALA A 24 0.40 -6.60 9.15
N ILE A 25 0.14 -5.70 8.21
CA ILE A 25 0.75 -5.69 6.88
C ILE A 25 1.61 -4.44 6.75
N ILE A 26 2.83 -4.58 6.23
CA ILE A 26 3.68 -3.46 5.86
C ILE A 26 3.83 -3.46 4.35
N HIS A 27 3.28 -2.43 3.70
CA HIS A 27 3.52 -2.18 2.29
C HIS A 27 4.77 -1.30 2.11
N LEU A 28 5.66 -1.75 1.23
CA LEU A 28 6.91 -1.10 0.88
C LEU A 28 6.85 -0.65 -0.58
N GLY A 29 7.16 0.62 -0.86
CA GLY A 29 7.22 1.15 -2.22
C GLY A 29 6.57 2.51 -2.36
N MET A 30 6.43 2.98 -3.60
CA MET A 30 5.78 4.27 -3.89
C MET A 30 4.27 4.19 -3.68
N HIS A 31 3.64 3.04 -3.98
CA HIS A 31 2.25 2.69 -3.66
C HIS A 31 2.04 1.18 -3.90
N GLY A 32 0.92 0.63 -3.42
CA GLY A 32 0.47 -0.70 -3.80
C GLY A 32 -0.66 -0.61 -4.82
N THR A 33 -1.28 -1.76 -5.10
CA THR A 33 -2.44 -1.82 -6.02
C THR A 33 -3.77 -1.94 -5.29
N VAL A 34 -3.76 -2.35 -4.02
CA VAL A 34 -4.99 -2.66 -3.27
C VAL A 34 -5.84 -1.42 -3.06
N GLU A 35 -5.23 -0.28 -2.79
CA GLU A 35 -5.91 1.00 -2.59
C GLU A 35 -6.55 1.55 -3.88
N TRP A 36 -6.17 1.06 -5.06
CA TRP A 36 -6.67 1.48 -6.37
C TRP A 36 -7.75 0.55 -6.94
N LEU A 37 -8.03 -0.58 -6.28
CA LEU A 37 -9.04 -1.54 -6.75
C LEU A 37 -10.44 -0.92 -6.75
N PRO A 38 -11.39 -1.44 -7.56
CA PRO A 38 -12.73 -0.86 -7.67
C PRO A 38 -13.45 -0.69 -6.32
N GLY A 39 -14.21 0.39 -6.16
CA GLY A 39 -14.94 0.69 -4.93
C GLY A 39 -15.15 2.20 -4.73
N LEU A 40 -15.84 2.57 -3.66
CA LEU A 40 -16.20 3.97 -3.38
C LEU A 40 -14.95 4.85 -3.17
N PRO A 41 -14.87 6.05 -3.79
CA PRO A 41 -13.66 6.90 -3.76
C PRO A 41 -13.22 7.29 -2.34
N LEU A 42 -14.18 7.39 -1.41
CA LEU A 42 -13.97 7.63 0.02
C LEU A 42 -15.12 6.97 0.78
N GLY A 43 -14.85 6.51 2.01
CA GLY A 43 -15.87 5.89 2.86
C GLY A 43 -16.23 4.51 2.31
N ASN A 44 -15.24 3.61 2.29
CA ASN A 44 -15.42 2.25 1.81
C ASN A 44 -16.64 1.58 2.43
N ASP A 45 -17.31 0.77 1.63
CA ASP A 45 -18.36 -0.16 2.03
C ASP A 45 -17.90 -1.61 1.81
N ARG A 46 -18.74 -2.57 2.20
CA ARG A 46 -18.47 -4.00 2.00
C ARG A 46 -18.34 -4.44 0.53
N ARG A 47 -18.65 -3.56 -0.43
CA ARG A 47 -18.50 -3.81 -1.87
C ARG A 47 -17.21 -3.22 -2.43
N SER A 48 -16.51 -2.41 -1.64
CA SER A 48 -15.23 -1.84 -2.00
C SER A 48 -14.14 -2.88 -1.83
N TRP A 49 -13.45 -3.21 -2.93
CA TRP A 49 -12.39 -4.22 -2.93
C TRP A 49 -11.27 -3.97 -1.90
N PRO A 50 -10.79 -2.73 -1.69
CA PRO A 50 -9.79 -2.47 -0.66
C PRO A 50 -10.23 -2.92 0.74
N ASP A 51 -11.50 -2.70 1.08
CA ASP A 51 -12.09 -3.08 2.37
C ASP A 51 -12.21 -4.60 2.51
N SER A 52 -12.70 -5.29 1.47
CA SER A 52 -12.84 -6.75 1.51
C SER A 52 -11.49 -7.47 1.62
N LEU A 53 -10.45 -6.94 0.98
CA LEU A 53 -9.14 -7.57 0.94
C LEU A 53 -8.31 -7.30 2.20
N LEU A 54 -8.31 -6.07 2.71
CA LEU A 54 -7.56 -5.73 3.93
C LEU A 54 -8.35 -6.10 5.19
N GLY A 55 -9.68 -5.94 5.18
CA GLY A 55 -10.52 -6.19 6.34
C GLY A 55 -10.06 -5.39 7.56
N ALA A 56 -9.92 -6.07 8.70
CA ALA A 56 -9.55 -5.45 9.97
C ALA A 56 -8.05 -5.48 10.28
N ILE A 57 -7.20 -6.03 9.40
CA ILE A 57 -5.76 -6.12 9.69
C ILE A 57 -5.13 -4.71 9.61
N PRO A 58 -4.35 -4.29 10.63
CA PRO A 58 -3.61 -3.04 10.57
C PRO A 58 -2.72 -2.97 9.33
N ASN A 59 -2.90 -1.94 8.52
CA ASN A 59 -2.12 -1.69 7.32
C ASN A 59 -1.15 -0.51 7.53
N ILE A 60 0.15 -0.78 7.48
CA ILE A 60 1.21 0.21 7.59
C ILE A 60 1.81 0.41 6.21
N TYR A 61 2.07 1.66 5.86
CA TYR A 61 2.57 2.04 4.55
C TYR A 61 3.78 2.94 4.68
N LEU A 62 4.92 2.52 4.12
CA LEU A 62 6.08 3.40 3.98
C LEU A 62 5.92 4.22 2.70
N TYR A 63 5.84 5.55 2.82
CA TYR A 63 5.64 6.44 1.66
C TYR A 63 6.72 7.53 1.57
N ALA A 64 7.09 7.91 0.36
CA ALA A 64 7.98 9.04 0.15
C ALA A 64 7.28 10.35 0.54
N THR A 65 7.99 11.22 1.29
CA THR A 65 7.44 12.49 1.79
C THR A 65 6.98 13.43 0.66
N ASN A 66 7.58 13.31 -0.53
CA ASN A 66 7.24 14.13 -1.69
C ASN A 66 6.05 13.61 -2.51
N ASN A 67 5.40 12.50 -2.11
CA ASN A 67 4.25 11.93 -2.81
C ASN A 67 2.96 11.90 -1.95
N PRO A 68 2.46 13.06 -1.49
CA PRO A 68 1.30 13.11 -0.62
C PRO A 68 0.00 12.70 -1.33
N SER A 69 -0.12 12.97 -2.62
CA SER A 69 -1.33 12.73 -3.42
C SER A 69 -1.69 11.26 -3.57
N GLU A 70 -0.71 10.36 -3.61
CA GLU A 70 -0.97 8.92 -3.62
C GLU A 70 -1.09 8.38 -2.20
N SER A 71 -0.29 8.88 -1.26
CA SER A 71 -0.34 8.45 0.15
C SER A 71 -1.73 8.64 0.78
N ILE A 72 -2.46 9.68 0.35
CA ILE A 72 -3.81 9.94 0.85
C ILE A 72 -4.82 8.88 0.38
N LEU A 73 -4.60 8.25 -0.78
CA LEU A 73 -5.43 7.14 -1.26
C LEU A 73 -5.18 5.89 -0.42
N ALA A 74 -3.92 5.56 -0.14
CA ALA A 74 -3.58 4.47 0.78
C ALA A 74 -4.20 4.67 2.16
N LYS A 75 -4.21 5.91 2.68
CA LYS A 75 -4.87 6.25 3.95
C LYS A 75 -6.40 6.11 3.90
N ARG A 76 -7.04 6.67 2.86
CA ARG A 76 -8.52 6.76 2.76
C ARG A 76 -9.19 5.47 2.33
N ARG A 77 -8.53 4.69 1.47
CA ARG A 77 -9.09 3.46 0.88
C ARG A 77 -8.45 2.20 1.43
N GLY A 78 -7.18 2.25 1.87
CA GLY A 78 -6.47 1.10 2.41
C GLY A 78 -6.35 1.09 3.94
N TYR A 79 -7.01 2.02 4.64
CA TYR A 79 -6.87 2.23 6.09
C TYR A 79 -5.39 2.35 6.54
N GLY A 80 -4.54 2.85 5.64
CA GLY A 80 -3.09 2.86 5.80
C GLY A 80 -2.63 3.88 6.85
N THR A 81 -1.83 3.42 7.81
CA THR A 81 -1.01 4.30 8.64
C THR A 81 0.26 4.65 7.87
N ILE A 82 0.38 5.93 7.50
CA ILE A 82 1.48 6.41 6.66
C ILE A 82 2.70 6.74 7.53
N VAL A 83 3.81 6.08 7.26
CA VAL A 83 5.12 6.37 7.85
C VAL A 83 6.01 6.92 6.73
N SER A 84 6.30 8.21 6.78
CA SER A 84 7.02 8.88 5.69
C SER A 84 8.53 8.66 5.77
N TYR A 85 9.17 8.48 4.61
CA TYR A 85 10.62 8.49 4.46
C TYR A 85 11.08 9.62 3.53
N ASN A 86 12.35 10.02 3.66
CA ASN A 86 12.93 11.07 2.83
C ASN A 86 13.29 10.52 1.44
N VAL A 87 13.17 11.36 0.43
CA VAL A 87 13.64 11.05 -0.93
C VAL A 87 15.16 10.80 -0.93
N PRO A 88 15.69 10.06 -1.93
CA PRO A 88 17.13 9.91 -2.10
C PRO A 88 17.84 11.28 -2.11
N PRO A 89 19.07 11.36 -1.60
CA PRO A 89 19.82 12.61 -1.55
C PRO A 89 20.03 13.16 -2.96
N TYR A 90 19.76 14.46 -3.14
CA TYR A 90 19.93 15.14 -4.41
C TYR A 90 21.41 15.45 -4.69
N GLY A 91 21.85 15.20 -5.92
CA GLY A 91 23.13 15.63 -6.46
C GLY A 91 22.93 16.51 -7.68
N ARG A 92 23.90 17.39 -7.98
CA ARG A 92 23.90 18.09 -9.28
C ARG A 92 24.21 17.07 -10.38
N ALA A 93 23.47 17.13 -11.49
CA ALA A 93 23.68 16.23 -12.62
C ALA A 93 25.10 16.31 -13.21
N GLY A 94 25.74 17.48 -13.11
CA GLY A 94 27.03 17.74 -13.75
C GLY A 94 26.91 17.71 -15.28
N LEU A 95 28.05 17.78 -15.95
CA LEU A 95 28.18 17.56 -17.38
C LEU A 95 29.06 16.32 -17.59
N TYR A 96 28.80 15.55 -18.64
CA TYR A 96 29.52 14.31 -18.94
C TYR A 96 29.77 14.17 -20.44
N LEU A 97 30.89 13.53 -20.81
CA LEU A 97 31.31 13.31 -22.21
C LEU A 97 31.36 14.64 -23.00
N ASP A 98 30.75 14.67 -24.19
CA ASP A 98 30.75 15.82 -25.10
C ASP A 98 29.96 17.03 -24.57
N LEU A 99 29.29 16.89 -23.43
CA LEU A 99 28.58 17.98 -22.76
C LEU A 99 29.44 18.70 -21.72
N ALA A 100 30.62 18.16 -21.34
CA ALA A 100 31.50 18.70 -20.29
C ALA A 100 32.36 19.89 -20.72
#